data_AF-A0AAD6K6M7-F1
#
_entry.id   AF-A0AAD6K6M7-F1
#
_cell.length_a   1.000
_cell.length_b   1.000
_cell.length_c   1.000
_cell.angle_alpha   90.00
_cell.angle_beta   90.00
_cell.angle_gamma   90.00
#
_symmetry.space_group_name_H-M   'P 1'
#
loop_
_entity.id
_entity.type
_entity.pdbx_description
1 polymer ?
#
loop_
_entity_poly.entity_id
_entity_poly.type
_entity_poly.pdbx_seq_one_letter_code
_entity_poly.pdbx_strand_id
1 'polypeptide(L)'
;MVFFQVAHLKQRFISPTGLTGDKNEAEPASGFLVRAEKIWKTMKENKDLDLPALTVMVATVRCEEIAKEKLRQFTIDDDWLALKGAVQAGPVSRFGATLSSILENYLSHARSCFLQFDKGCEDAFIRHSGWNASAVREKLGHHMLSEMMPKYVKQLTDVLADEVQSLFEAGEADTWVSVRNLLASRTDVAESELSNAHVDFELPRSEIDAKLGCLKVFARSVVERKARESAATKRVLMPMKHRFSQVFNLDKNSTPRVWNPEQNIDEIERNALSASLKILAVMAAIRLDNIEDQIEIVLSSSLMGAVPAEADAPDPLAFNTWEEVSPNATLLTPVQCKSLWMQFKADIAYIKLISIRDAPALSSELHNIDDDIVIGIRGHGDSCKAGGGSSDEGSRASDGSFDERYRAGGVGDPER
;
A
#
# COMPACT_ATOMS: atom_id res chain seq x y z
N MET A 1 57.01 -67.79 9.89
CA MET A 1 57.23 -66.48 10.52
C MET A 1 56.10 -66.10 11.49
N VAL A 2 54.82 -66.17 11.09
CA VAL A 2 53.65 -65.84 11.95
C VAL A 2 53.53 -66.75 13.19
N PHE A 3 53.78 -68.05 13.08
CA PHE A 3 53.76 -68.97 14.23
C PHE A 3 54.74 -68.59 15.35
N PHE A 4 55.92 -68.07 15.00
CA PHE A 4 56.93 -67.61 15.96
C PHE A 4 56.48 -66.34 16.68
N GLN A 5 55.78 -65.44 15.98
CA GLN A 5 55.23 -64.23 16.57
C GLN A 5 54.06 -64.52 17.52
N VAL A 6 53.18 -65.46 17.17
CA VAL A 6 52.09 -65.91 18.06
C VAL A 6 52.63 -66.62 19.30
N ALA A 7 53.64 -67.48 19.13
CA ALA A 7 54.29 -68.16 20.26
C ALA A 7 54.96 -67.16 21.21
N HIS A 8 55.66 -66.17 20.67
CA HIS A 8 56.28 -65.11 21.45
C HIS A 8 55.25 -64.23 22.16
N LEU A 9 54.12 -63.90 21.52
CA LEU A 9 53.03 -63.14 22.15
C LEU A 9 52.39 -63.94 23.29
N LYS A 10 52.12 -65.24 23.07
CA LYS A 10 51.59 -66.13 24.11
C LYS A 10 52.52 -66.21 25.32
N GLN A 11 53.83 -66.28 25.09
CA GLN A 11 54.82 -66.28 26.17
C GLN A 11 54.78 -64.96 26.96
N ARG A 12 54.65 -63.81 26.29
CA ARG A 12 54.51 -62.49 26.95
C ARG A 12 53.21 -62.33 27.74
N PHE A 13 52.15 -63.04 27.42
CA PHE A 13 50.88 -63.03 28.20
C PHE A 13 50.93 -63.90 29.46
N ILE A 14 51.74 -64.97 29.46
CA ILE A 14 51.78 -65.95 30.56
C ILE A 14 52.93 -65.63 31.54
N SER A 15 53.95 -64.89 31.10
CA SER A 15 55.07 -64.47 31.96
C SER A 15 54.58 -63.59 33.13
N PRO A 16 55.00 -63.86 34.39
CA PRO A 16 54.58 -63.11 35.58
C PRO A 16 54.92 -61.61 35.54
N THR A 17 55.94 -61.24 34.78
CA THR A 17 56.40 -59.87 34.49
C THR A 17 56.04 -59.40 33.08
N GLY A 18 55.12 -60.13 32.44
CA GLY A 18 54.66 -59.89 31.07
C GLY A 18 53.57 -58.83 30.96
N LEU A 19 52.71 -58.96 29.94
CA LEU A 19 51.66 -57.98 29.59
C LEU A 19 50.48 -57.92 30.57
N THR A 20 50.40 -58.85 31.52
CA THR A 20 49.41 -58.78 32.59
C THR A 20 49.87 -57.75 33.62
N GLY A 21 49.30 -56.54 33.52
CA GLY A 21 49.69 -55.36 34.27
C GLY A 21 49.55 -55.46 35.79
N ASP A 22 49.93 -54.35 36.44
CA ASP A 22 50.01 -54.16 37.88
C ASP A 22 48.69 -54.56 38.58
N LYS A 23 48.77 -55.47 39.56
CA LYS A 23 47.60 -56.14 40.18
C LYS A 23 46.84 -55.27 41.20
N ASN A 24 47.10 -53.97 41.20
CA ASN A 24 46.59 -53.04 42.22
C ASN A 24 45.08 -52.77 42.12
N GLU A 25 44.42 -53.24 41.05
CA GLU A 25 42.95 -53.24 40.88
C GLU A 25 42.37 -54.64 40.62
N ALA A 26 42.99 -55.70 41.18
CA ALA A 26 42.48 -57.06 41.01
C ALA A 26 41.18 -57.28 41.80
N GLU A 27 40.06 -57.43 41.09
CA GLU A 27 38.77 -57.80 41.70
C GLU A 27 38.48 -59.31 41.59
N PRO A 28 37.67 -59.87 42.52
CA PRO A 28 37.22 -61.25 42.43
C PRO A 28 36.42 -61.51 41.14
N ALA A 29 36.64 -62.66 40.50
CA ALA A 29 35.90 -63.06 39.30
C ALA A 29 34.38 -63.10 39.52
N SER A 30 33.93 -63.36 40.74
CA SER A 30 32.51 -63.33 41.12
C SER A 30 31.87 -61.94 41.01
N GLY A 31 32.65 -60.86 41.15
CA GLY A 31 32.19 -59.48 41.00
C GLY A 31 32.22 -58.97 39.56
N PHE A 32 32.90 -59.68 38.65
CA PHE A 32 33.12 -59.21 37.28
C PHE A 32 31.81 -59.00 36.51
N LEU A 33 30.86 -59.93 36.58
CA LEU A 33 29.58 -59.81 35.88
C LEU A 33 28.82 -58.56 36.34
N VAL A 34 28.72 -58.34 37.66
CA VAL A 34 28.01 -57.21 38.26
C VAL A 34 28.70 -55.89 37.91
N ARG A 35 30.04 -55.86 37.94
CA ARG A 35 30.81 -54.66 37.58
C ARG A 35 30.73 -54.37 36.08
N ALA A 36 30.81 -55.39 35.23
CA ALA A 36 30.65 -55.26 33.78
C ALA A 36 29.24 -54.76 33.42
N GLU A 37 28.19 -55.28 34.09
CA GLU A 37 26.81 -54.82 33.90
C GLU A 37 26.65 -53.36 34.36
N LYS A 38 27.24 -52.99 35.50
CA LYS A 38 27.24 -51.61 35.98
C LYS A 38 27.99 -50.66 35.04
N ILE A 39 29.17 -51.05 34.55
CA ILE A 39 29.94 -50.31 33.55
C ILE A 39 29.13 -50.15 32.27
N TRP A 40 28.51 -51.23 31.78
CA TRP A 40 27.66 -51.21 30.58
C TRP A 40 26.46 -50.30 30.76
N LYS A 41 25.79 -50.35 31.91
CA LYS A 41 24.67 -49.46 32.25
C LYS A 41 25.13 -48.00 32.27
N THR A 42 26.26 -47.70 32.91
CA THR A 42 26.85 -46.35 32.90
C THR A 42 27.20 -45.90 31.49
N MET A 43 27.79 -46.75 30.65
CA MET A 43 28.07 -46.41 29.24
C MET A 43 26.80 -46.15 28.44
N LYS A 44 25.74 -46.94 28.67
CA LYS A 44 24.46 -46.83 27.95
C LYS A 44 23.63 -45.61 28.37
N GLU A 45 23.71 -45.22 29.64
CA GLU A 45 22.94 -44.10 30.21
C GLU A 45 23.72 -42.76 30.17
N ASN A 46 24.98 -42.77 29.73
CA ASN A 46 25.80 -41.58 29.67
C ASN A 46 25.40 -40.69 28.48
N LYS A 47 24.79 -39.54 28.79
CA LYS A 47 24.38 -38.52 27.81
C LYS A 47 25.55 -37.88 27.07
N ASP A 48 26.75 -37.87 27.65
CA ASP A 48 27.95 -37.28 27.04
C ASP A 48 28.55 -38.19 25.95
N LEU A 49 28.14 -39.46 25.90
CA LEU A 49 28.56 -40.46 24.90
C LEU A 49 27.57 -40.56 23.71
N ASP A 50 26.55 -39.71 23.65
CA ASP A 50 25.53 -39.71 22.59
C ASP A 50 26.06 -39.08 21.29
N LEU A 51 27.05 -39.76 20.70
CA LEU A 51 27.74 -39.40 19.45
C LEU A 51 26.79 -39.09 18.27
N PRO A 52 25.63 -39.78 18.11
CA PRO A 52 24.64 -39.40 17.10
C PRO A 52 24.07 -38.00 17.32
N ALA A 53 23.83 -37.59 18.57
CA ALA A 53 23.30 -36.25 18.89
C ALA A 53 24.32 -35.14 18.58
N LEU A 54 25.61 -35.37 18.87
CA LEU A 54 26.67 -34.42 18.51
C LEU A 54 26.84 -34.28 16.99
N THR A 55 26.78 -35.40 16.26
CA THR A 55 26.90 -35.39 14.79
C THR A 55 25.70 -34.67 14.16
N VAL A 56 24.48 -34.95 14.63
CA VAL A 56 23.25 -34.25 14.24
C VAL A 56 23.31 -32.75 14.53
N MET A 57 23.86 -32.35 15.68
CA MET A 57 24.05 -30.96 16.04
C MET A 57 24.99 -30.24 15.07
N VAL A 58 26.15 -30.82 14.75
CA VAL A 58 27.11 -30.23 13.81
C VAL A 58 26.52 -30.09 12.40
N ALA A 59 25.81 -31.11 11.91
CA ALA A 59 25.13 -31.04 10.61
C ALA A 59 24.05 -29.95 10.59
N THR A 60 23.29 -29.80 11.67
CA THR A 60 22.27 -28.74 11.81
C THR A 60 22.90 -27.36 11.77
N VAL A 61 23.93 -27.11 12.58
CA VAL A 61 24.64 -25.82 12.61
C VAL A 61 25.23 -25.49 11.23
N ARG A 62 25.84 -26.48 10.56
CA ARG A 62 26.40 -26.28 9.22
C ARG A 62 25.33 -25.88 8.20
N CYS A 63 24.16 -26.50 8.24
CA CYS A 63 23.08 -26.16 7.33
C CYS A 63 22.48 -24.78 7.65
N GLU A 64 22.39 -24.40 8.93
CA GLU A 64 21.96 -23.06 9.33
C GLU A 64 22.92 -21.96 8.85
N GLU A 65 24.23 -22.21 8.86
CA GLU A 65 25.23 -21.29 8.29
C GLU A 65 25.05 -21.11 6.78
N ILE A 66 24.85 -22.21 6.06
CA ILE A 66 24.60 -22.18 4.61
C ILE A 66 23.31 -21.41 4.33
N ALA A 67 22.23 -21.67 5.06
CA ALA A 67 20.97 -20.95 4.92
C ALA A 67 21.13 -19.45 5.15
N LYS A 68 21.88 -19.03 6.18
CA LYS A 68 22.13 -17.60 6.47
C LYS A 68 22.92 -16.91 5.36
N GLU A 69 23.96 -17.54 4.83
CA GLU A 69 24.72 -16.94 3.72
C GLU A 69 23.87 -16.82 2.46
N LYS A 70 23.02 -17.82 2.18
CA LYS A 70 22.11 -17.77 1.03
C LYS A 70 21.03 -16.70 1.17
N LEU A 71 20.47 -16.53 2.37
CA LEU A 71 19.56 -15.43 2.67
C LEU A 71 20.26 -14.07 2.48
N ARG A 72 21.51 -13.93 2.92
CA ARG A 72 22.28 -12.69 2.73
C ARG A 72 22.49 -12.36 1.25
N GLN A 73 22.83 -13.36 0.43
CA GLN A 73 22.97 -13.21 -1.02
C GLN A 73 21.65 -12.81 -1.68
N PHE A 74 20.53 -13.38 -1.22
CA PHE A 74 19.18 -13.03 -1.68
C PHE A 74 18.80 -11.57 -1.36
N THR A 75 19.30 -11.01 -0.26
CA THR A 75 18.90 -9.66 0.20
C THR A 75 19.66 -8.50 -0.45
N ILE A 76 20.86 -8.74 -1.02
CA ILE A 76 21.77 -7.70 -1.55
C ILE A 76 21.44 -7.31 -3.02
N ASP A 77 20.34 -7.80 -3.57
CA ASP A 77 20.03 -7.70 -4.99
C ASP A 77 19.99 -6.25 -5.56
N ASP A 78 21.03 -5.92 -6.35
CA ASP A 78 21.21 -4.69 -7.14
C ASP A 78 20.35 -4.69 -8.43
N ASP A 79 19.87 -5.85 -8.90
CA ASP A 79 19.03 -5.98 -10.11
C ASP A 79 17.65 -5.34 -9.89
N TRP A 80 17.23 -5.21 -8.62
CA TRP A 80 16.03 -4.50 -8.21
C TRP A 80 16.10 -2.99 -8.43
N LEU A 81 17.26 -2.35 -8.19
CA LEU A 81 17.41 -0.91 -8.44
C LEU A 81 17.35 -0.59 -9.93
N ALA A 82 17.87 -1.50 -10.77
CA ALA A 82 17.78 -1.41 -12.23
C ALA A 82 16.33 -1.55 -12.73
N LEU A 83 15.56 -2.48 -12.15
CA LEU A 83 14.16 -2.70 -12.50
C LEU A 83 13.24 -1.57 -12.04
N LYS A 84 13.48 -1.03 -10.83
CA LYS A 84 12.79 0.16 -10.30
C LYS A 84 12.99 1.38 -11.21
N GLY A 85 14.19 1.57 -11.75
CA GLY A 85 14.50 2.63 -12.71
C GLY A 85 13.71 2.50 -14.02
N ALA A 86 13.50 1.27 -14.50
CA ALA A 86 12.74 1.01 -15.73
C ALA A 86 11.23 1.28 -15.58
N VAL A 87 10.67 1.06 -14.39
CA VAL A 87 9.24 1.30 -14.08
C VAL A 87 8.92 2.78 -13.91
N GLN A 88 9.88 3.58 -13.41
CA GLN A 88 9.72 5.03 -13.25
C GLN A 88 9.82 5.82 -14.57
N ALA A 89 10.10 5.15 -15.70
CA ALA A 89 10.29 5.80 -17.00
C ALA A 89 8.99 6.12 -17.77
N GLY A 90 7.81 5.93 -17.19
CA GLY A 90 6.53 6.39 -17.77
C GLY A 90 5.58 5.27 -18.19
N PRO A 91 4.40 5.63 -18.73
CA PRO A 91 3.13 4.93 -18.50
C PRO A 91 3.17 3.51 -19.10
N VAL A 92 3.27 2.53 -18.21
CA VAL A 92 3.43 1.15 -18.62
C VAL A 92 2.04 0.56 -18.90
N SER A 93 1.69 0.37 -20.18
CA SER A 93 0.55 -0.46 -20.62
C SER A 93 0.66 -1.95 -20.22
N ARG A 94 1.60 -2.27 -19.33
CA ARG A 94 2.12 -3.59 -19.00
C ARG A 94 2.54 -3.72 -17.54
N PHE A 95 1.96 -2.94 -16.62
CA PHE A 95 2.24 -3.12 -15.19
C PHE A 95 2.02 -4.57 -14.72
N GLY A 96 0.97 -5.24 -15.22
CA GLY A 96 0.79 -6.68 -15.00
C GLY A 96 2.04 -7.47 -15.39
N ALA A 97 2.58 -7.27 -16.60
CA ALA A 97 3.80 -7.94 -17.04
C ALA A 97 5.06 -7.52 -16.26
N THR A 98 5.12 -6.29 -15.77
CA THR A 98 6.21 -5.83 -14.89
C THR A 98 6.15 -6.55 -13.54
N LEU A 99 4.97 -6.58 -12.91
CA LEU A 99 4.76 -7.35 -11.67
C LEU A 99 5.09 -8.82 -11.89
N SER A 100 4.64 -9.40 -13.00
CA SER A 100 4.97 -10.76 -13.40
C SER A 100 6.47 -10.98 -13.47
N SER A 101 7.18 -10.07 -14.14
CA SER A 101 8.63 -10.16 -14.25
C SER A 101 9.33 -10.02 -12.90
N ILE A 102 8.86 -9.12 -12.03
CA ILE A 102 9.40 -8.92 -10.69
C ILE A 102 9.22 -10.20 -9.86
N LEU A 103 8.00 -10.74 -9.84
CA LEU A 103 7.66 -11.88 -9.03
C LEU A 103 8.33 -13.16 -9.54
N GLU A 104 8.35 -13.39 -10.86
CA GLU A 104 9.08 -14.53 -11.45
C GLU A 104 10.59 -14.42 -11.18
N ASN A 105 11.17 -13.23 -11.22
CA ASN A 105 12.57 -13.02 -10.82
C ASN A 105 12.76 -13.44 -9.36
N TYR A 106 11.92 -13.01 -8.43
CA TYR A 106 12.04 -13.42 -7.03
C TYR A 106 11.88 -14.94 -6.83
N LEU A 107 10.89 -15.55 -7.47
CA LEU A 107 10.65 -16.99 -7.41
C LEU A 107 11.84 -17.78 -7.99
N SER A 108 12.40 -17.30 -9.10
CA SER A 108 13.59 -17.90 -9.72
C SER A 108 14.83 -17.83 -8.80
N HIS A 109 15.04 -16.70 -8.12
CA HIS A 109 16.10 -16.54 -7.15
C HIS A 109 15.88 -17.44 -5.92
N ALA A 110 14.64 -17.59 -5.46
CA ALA A 110 14.29 -18.52 -4.40
C ALA A 110 14.61 -19.98 -4.79
N ARG A 111 14.16 -20.42 -5.97
CA ARG A 111 14.47 -21.76 -6.51
C ARG A 111 15.99 -22.01 -6.58
N SER A 112 16.75 -21.03 -7.09
CA SER A 112 18.22 -21.11 -7.17
C SER A 112 18.88 -21.20 -5.78
N CYS A 113 18.39 -20.40 -4.83
CA CYS A 113 18.83 -20.41 -3.44
C CYS A 113 18.64 -21.79 -2.80
N PHE A 114 17.44 -22.39 -2.94
CA PHE A 114 17.16 -23.73 -2.44
C PHE A 114 18.02 -24.80 -3.09
N LEU A 115 18.21 -24.76 -4.41
CA LEU A 115 19.08 -25.71 -5.11
C LEU A 115 20.52 -25.66 -4.59
N GLN A 116 21.05 -24.46 -4.33
CA GLN A 116 22.39 -24.30 -3.77
C GLN A 116 22.48 -24.70 -2.30
N PHE A 117 21.42 -24.47 -1.53
CA PHE A 117 21.31 -24.94 -0.15
C PHE A 117 21.32 -26.47 -0.11
N ASP A 118 20.46 -27.13 -0.89
CA ASP A 118 20.33 -28.58 -0.95
C ASP A 118 21.68 -29.23 -1.28
N LYS A 119 22.37 -28.72 -2.31
CA LYS A 119 23.72 -29.16 -2.68
C LYS A 119 24.74 -28.96 -1.55
N GLY A 120 24.68 -27.85 -0.81
CA GLY A 120 25.57 -27.60 0.33
C GLY A 120 25.30 -28.51 1.53
N CYS A 121 24.05 -28.97 1.67
CA CYS A 121 23.63 -29.89 2.73
C CYS A 121 23.99 -31.35 2.45
N GLU A 122 24.26 -31.73 1.20
CA GLU A 122 24.74 -33.08 0.85
C GLU A 122 26.04 -33.44 1.59
N ASP A 123 26.95 -32.47 1.74
CA ASP A 123 28.22 -32.62 2.47
C ASP A 123 28.01 -32.79 4.00
N ALA A 124 26.83 -32.43 4.51
CA ALA A 124 26.45 -32.54 5.92
C ALA A 124 25.60 -33.79 6.23
N PHE A 125 25.31 -34.64 5.22
CA PHE A 125 24.41 -35.77 5.36
C PHE A 125 24.99 -36.92 6.21
N ILE A 126 24.23 -37.37 7.22
CA ILE A 126 24.63 -38.46 8.13
C ILE A 126 23.74 -39.69 7.87
N ARG A 127 24.29 -40.72 7.22
CA ARG A 127 23.55 -41.92 6.78
C ARG A 127 22.81 -42.71 7.87
N HIS A 128 23.15 -42.54 9.16
CA HIS A 128 22.70 -43.40 10.27
C HIS A 128 21.79 -42.71 11.30
N SER A 129 21.51 -41.41 11.19
CA SER A 129 20.77 -40.65 12.22
C SER A 129 19.34 -40.27 11.84
N GLY A 130 18.88 -40.57 10.61
CA GLY A 130 17.56 -40.16 10.12
C GLY A 130 17.38 -38.64 9.98
N TRP A 131 18.44 -37.87 10.22
CA TRP A 131 18.43 -36.42 10.15
C TRP A 131 18.39 -35.91 8.70
N ASN A 132 17.63 -34.86 8.44
CA ASN A 132 17.53 -34.20 7.15
C ASN A 132 17.52 -32.66 7.31
N ALA A 133 17.76 -31.97 6.20
CA ALA A 133 17.81 -30.51 6.19
C ALA A 133 16.42 -29.84 6.16
N SER A 134 15.31 -30.60 6.22
CA SER A 134 13.98 -30.06 5.92
C SER A 134 13.55 -28.95 6.87
N ALA A 135 13.81 -29.08 8.17
CA ALA A 135 13.47 -28.04 9.15
C ALA A 135 14.28 -26.75 8.97
N VAL A 136 15.54 -26.85 8.50
CA VAL A 136 16.38 -25.68 8.18
C VAL A 136 15.92 -25.06 6.86
N ARG A 137 15.52 -25.88 5.90
CA ARG A 137 14.97 -25.49 4.60
C ARG A 137 13.65 -24.74 4.75
N GLU A 138 12.73 -25.23 5.59
CA GLU A 138 11.47 -24.56 5.91
C GLU A 138 11.72 -23.18 6.56
N LYS A 139 12.63 -23.11 7.54
CA LYS A 139 13.04 -21.82 8.15
C LYS A 139 13.62 -20.85 7.12
N LEU A 140 14.44 -21.34 6.20
CA LEU A 140 14.97 -20.53 5.09
C LEU A 140 13.83 -19.99 4.23
N GLY A 141 12.86 -20.83 3.85
CA GLY A 141 11.67 -20.42 3.10
C GLY A 141 10.85 -19.33 3.79
N HIS A 142 10.57 -19.48 5.09
CA HIS A 142 9.88 -18.44 5.85
C HIS A 142 10.65 -17.12 5.87
N HIS A 143 11.98 -17.16 6.08
CA HIS A 143 12.79 -15.95 6.09
C HIS A 143 12.83 -15.28 4.70
N MET A 144 13.00 -16.06 3.63
CA MET A 144 13.00 -15.53 2.27
C MET A 144 11.66 -14.88 1.91
N LEU A 145 10.54 -15.55 2.23
CA LEU A 145 9.21 -15.00 2.02
C LEU A 145 9.00 -13.73 2.86
N SER A 146 9.40 -13.74 4.13
CA SER A 146 9.27 -12.58 5.03
C SER A 146 10.10 -11.37 4.57
N GLU A 147 11.28 -11.59 3.99
CA GLU A 147 12.13 -10.53 3.44
C GLU A 147 11.61 -10.00 2.09
N MET A 148 11.04 -10.87 1.26
CA MET A 148 10.54 -10.52 -0.07
C MET A 148 9.18 -9.82 -0.03
N MET A 149 8.22 -10.35 0.74
CA MET A 149 6.82 -9.89 0.71
C MET A 149 6.65 -8.39 0.97
N PRO A 150 7.33 -7.76 1.95
CA PRO A 150 7.21 -6.33 2.17
C PRO A 150 7.71 -5.49 0.98
N LYS A 151 8.78 -5.95 0.31
CA LYS A 151 9.33 -5.28 -0.88
C LYS A 151 8.34 -5.35 -2.04
N TYR A 152 7.81 -6.55 -2.31
CA TYR A 152 6.79 -6.77 -3.33
C TYR A 152 5.52 -5.94 -3.08
N VAL A 153 4.97 -6.02 -1.86
CA VAL A 153 3.77 -5.26 -1.45
C VAL A 153 3.98 -3.76 -1.64
N LYS A 154 5.14 -3.22 -1.24
CA LYS A 154 5.45 -1.80 -1.40
C LYS A 154 5.45 -1.38 -2.87
N GLN A 155 6.06 -2.17 -3.75
CA GLN A 155 6.11 -1.85 -5.18
C GLN A 155 4.73 -1.89 -5.82
N LEU A 156 3.95 -2.95 -5.54
CA LEU A 156 2.56 -3.07 -5.98
C LEU A 156 1.76 -1.84 -5.53
N THR A 157 1.97 -1.42 -4.29
CA THR A 157 1.30 -0.27 -3.68
C THR A 157 1.64 1.04 -4.36
N ASP A 158 2.92 1.30 -4.60
CA ASP A 158 3.38 2.55 -5.20
C ASP A 158 2.81 2.69 -6.62
N VAL A 159 2.87 1.61 -7.42
CA VAL A 159 2.34 1.68 -8.79
C VAL A 159 0.81 1.71 -8.82
N LEU A 160 0.13 0.91 -8.00
CA LEU A 160 -1.33 0.99 -7.88
C LEU A 160 -1.77 2.39 -7.45
N ALA A 161 -1.03 3.01 -6.53
CA ALA A 161 -1.30 4.36 -6.05
C ALA A 161 -1.17 5.40 -7.17
N ASP A 162 -0.16 5.29 -8.03
CA ASP A 162 0.06 6.21 -9.15
C ASP A 162 -0.99 6.01 -10.26
N GLU A 163 -1.33 4.77 -10.60
CA GLU A 163 -2.37 4.47 -11.60
C GLU A 163 -3.76 4.92 -11.14
N VAL A 164 -4.12 4.66 -9.88
CA VAL A 164 -5.38 5.13 -9.30
C VAL A 164 -5.44 6.66 -9.26
N GLN A 165 -4.32 7.32 -8.94
CA GLN A 165 -4.23 8.79 -8.97
C GLN A 165 -4.49 9.32 -10.38
N SER A 166 -3.88 8.71 -11.41
CA SER A 166 -4.08 9.11 -12.81
C SER A 166 -5.54 8.95 -13.26
N LEU A 167 -6.22 7.87 -12.86
CA LEU A 167 -7.64 7.67 -13.16
C LEU A 167 -8.53 8.76 -12.53
N PHE A 168 -8.26 9.14 -11.28
CA PHE A 168 -9.00 10.21 -10.62
C PHE A 168 -8.72 11.59 -11.22
N GLU A 169 -7.50 11.84 -11.72
CA GLU A 169 -7.13 13.08 -12.41
C GLU A 169 -7.75 13.21 -13.79
N ALA A 170 -7.92 12.09 -14.52
CA ALA A 170 -8.63 12.07 -15.79
C ALA A 170 -10.09 12.52 -15.64
N GLY A 171 -10.71 12.20 -14.50
CA GLY A 171 -12.06 12.65 -14.17
C GLY A 171 -13.08 12.16 -15.20
N GLU A 172 -13.14 10.86 -15.44
CA GLU A 172 -14.12 10.25 -16.35
C GLU A 172 -15.34 9.77 -15.55
N ALA A 173 -16.51 9.66 -16.21
CA ALA A 173 -17.74 9.26 -15.52
C ALA A 173 -17.69 7.80 -15.03
N ASP A 174 -16.89 6.96 -15.69
CA ASP A 174 -16.66 5.54 -15.40
C ASP A 174 -15.40 5.30 -14.55
N THR A 175 -14.85 6.33 -13.90
CA THR A 175 -13.63 6.24 -13.06
C THR A 175 -13.67 5.04 -12.10
N TRP A 176 -14.78 4.81 -11.39
CA TRP A 176 -14.89 3.68 -10.46
C TRP A 176 -14.92 2.31 -11.15
N VAL A 177 -15.45 2.22 -12.38
CA VAL A 177 -15.39 0.99 -13.18
C VAL A 177 -13.94 0.70 -13.55
N SER A 178 -13.22 1.71 -14.04
CA SER A 178 -11.80 1.62 -14.37
C SER A 178 -10.96 1.26 -13.14
N VAL A 179 -11.23 1.84 -11.97
CA VAL A 179 -10.57 1.50 -10.70
C VAL A 179 -10.85 0.06 -10.27
N ARG A 180 -12.08 -0.45 -10.41
CA ARG A 180 -12.41 -1.85 -10.08
C ARG A 180 -11.71 -2.82 -11.02
N ASN A 181 -11.75 -2.57 -12.32
CA ASN A 181 -11.07 -3.39 -13.32
C ASN A 181 -9.56 -3.39 -13.08
N LEU A 182 -8.99 -2.22 -12.74
CA LEU A 182 -7.60 -2.08 -12.36
C LEU A 182 -7.28 -2.96 -11.15
N LEU A 183 -8.00 -2.78 -10.04
CA LEU A 183 -7.79 -3.51 -8.80
C LEU A 183 -7.90 -5.03 -9.02
N ALA A 184 -8.97 -5.49 -9.69
CA ALA A 184 -9.15 -6.90 -10.02
C ALA A 184 -7.99 -7.44 -10.86
N SER A 185 -7.64 -6.75 -11.95
CA SER A 185 -6.52 -7.16 -12.80
C SER A 185 -5.19 -7.26 -12.04
N ARG A 186 -4.97 -6.40 -11.04
CA ARG A 186 -3.73 -6.40 -10.24
C ARG A 186 -3.72 -7.54 -9.23
N THR A 187 -4.84 -7.77 -8.55
CA THR A 187 -4.94 -8.84 -7.54
C THR A 187 -4.93 -10.22 -8.18
N ASP A 188 -5.51 -10.38 -9.36
CA ASP A 188 -5.60 -11.66 -10.06
C ASP A 188 -4.23 -12.11 -10.61
N VAL A 189 -3.43 -11.16 -11.12
CA VAL A 189 -2.04 -11.42 -11.54
C VAL A 189 -1.21 -11.88 -10.34
N ALA A 190 -1.29 -11.15 -9.22
CA ALA A 190 -0.58 -11.50 -8.00
C ALA A 190 -0.99 -12.88 -7.46
N GLU A 191 -2.29 -13.19 -7.49
CA GLU A 191 -2.83 -14.49 -7.06
C GLU A 191 -2.38 -15.63 -7.98
N SER A 192 -2.45 -15.46 -9.30
CA SER A 192 -2.00 -16.47 -10.26
C SER A 192 -0.52 -16.80 -10.08
N GLU A 193 0.33 -15.80 -9.87
CA GLU A 193 1.78 -15.99 -9.76
C GLU A 193 2.20 -16.52 -8.39
N LEU A 194 1.58 -16.06 -7.30
CA LEU A 194 1.85 -16.58 -5.96
C LEU A 194 1.19 -17.94 -5.72
N SER A 195 0.27 -18.41 -6.57
CA SER A 195 -0.38 -19.72 -6.40
C SER A 195 0.62 -20.89 -6.34
N ASN A 196 1.73 -20.78 -7.09
CA ASN A 196 2.81 -21.78 -7.11
C ASN A 196 3.93 -21.49 -6.10
N ALA A 197 3.88 -20.36 -5.39
CA ALA A 197 4.89 -19.97 -4.42
C ALA A 197 4.99 -20.97 -3.25
N HIS A 198 3.93 -21.73 -2.97
CA HIS A 198 3.98 -22.80 -1.97
C HIS A 198 4.96 -23.91 -2.36
N VAL A 199 5.19 -24.16 -3.67
CA VAL A 199 6.17 -25.13 -4.17
C VAL A 199 7.56 -24.51 -4.12
N ASP A 200 7.68 -23.25 -4.55
CA ASP A 200 8.97 -22.57 -4.67
C ASP A 200 9.61 -22.24 -3.31
N PHE A 201 8.78 -21.89 -2.32
CA PHE A 201 9.22 -21.64 -0.95
C PHE A 201 9.03 -22.84 -0.01
N GLU A 202 8.40 -23.91 -0.49
CA GLU A 202 8.04 -25.12 0.28
C GLU A 202 7.26 -24.82 1.56
N LEU A 203 6.37 -23.83 1.49
CA LEU A 203 5.56 -23.38 2.61
C LEU A 203 4.13 -23.94 2.54
N PRO A 204 3.41 -24.03 3.68
CA PRO A 204 2.01 -24.42 3.68
C PRO A 204 1.16 -23.47 2.82
N ARG A 205 0.26 -24.04 2.01
CA ARG A 205 -0.65 -23.26 1.16
C ARG A 205 -1.46 -22.22 1.94
N SER A 206 -1.89 -22.56 3.16
CA SER A 206 -2.61 -21.65 4.06
C SER A 206 -1.84 -20.38 4.42
N GLU A 207 -0.50 -20.44 4.48
CA GLU A 207 0.33 -19.27 4.76
C GLU A 207 0.40 -18.35 3.53
N ILE A 208 0.57 -18.92 2.34
CA ILE A 208 0.53 -18.18 1.08
C ILE A 208 -0.85 -17.53 0.88
N ASP A 209 -1.92 -18.28 1.12
CA ASP A 209 -3.30 -17.78 1.04
C ASP A 209 -3.55 -16.64 2.04
N ALA A 210 -3.02 -16.73 3.26
CA ALA A 210 -3.10 -15.66 4.25
C ALA A 210 -2.37 -14.39 3.78
N LYS A 211 -1.18 -14.53 3.18
CA LYS A 211 -0.43 -13.40 2.61
C LYS A 211 -1.15 -12.78 1.41
N LEU A 212 -1.76 -13.60 0.55
CA LEU A 212 -2.61 -13.15 -0.55
C LEU A 212 -3.85 -12.40 -0.06
N GLY A 213 -4.50 -12.89 1.00
CA GLY A 213 -5.59 -12.19 1.67
C GLY A 213 -5.16 -10.81 2.19
N CYS A 214 -4.02 -10.74 2.88
CA CYS A 214 -3.43 -9.47 3.32
C CYS A 214 -3.13 -8.53 2.14
N LEU A 215 -2.63 -9.05 1.01
CA LEU A 215 -2.35 -8.27 -0.19
C LEU A 215 -3.62 -7.62 -0.76
N LYS A 216 -4.72 -8.38 -0.87
CA LYS A 216 -6.01 -7.88 -1.37
C LYS A 216 -6.57 -6.78 -0.47
N VAL A 217 -6.51 -6.99 0.86
CA VAL A 217 -6.92 -5.97 1.85
C VAL A 217 -6.04 -4.73 1.73
N PHE A 218 -4.73 -4.90 1.56
CA PHE A 218 -3.80 -3.79 1.43
C PHE A 218 -4.07 -2.98 0.14
N ALA A 219 -4.20 -3.66 -1.00
CA ALA A 219 -4.52 -3.02 -2.29
C ALA A 219 -5.84 -2.23 -2.22
N ARG A 220 -6.86 -2.77 -1.53
CA ARG A 220 -8.10 -2.05 -1.26
C ARG A 220 -7.85 -0.77 -0.45
N SER A 221 -7.08 -0.86 0.63
CA SER A 221 -6.77 0.31 1.48
C SER A 221 -6.01 1.41 0.72
N VAL A 222 -5.18 1.04 -0.26
CA VAL A 222 -4.48 1.97 -1.15
C VAL A 222 -5.47 2.76 -2.00
N VAL A 223 -6.43 2.06 -2.61
CA VAL A 223 -7.49 2.70 -3.41
C VAL A 223 -8.33 3.64 -2.54
N GLU A 224 -8.75 3.19 -1.36
CA GLU A 224 -9.55 4.02 -0.43
C GLU A 224 -8.78 5.27 0.00
N ARG A 225 -7.50 5.14 0.33
CA ARG A 225 -6.64 6.27 0.70
C ARG A 225 -6.48 7.24 -0.48
N LYS A 226 -6.21 6.74 -1.69
CA LYS A 226 -6.08 7.59 -2.90
C LYS A 226 -7.38 8.28 -3.30
N ALA A 227 -8.52 7.62 -3.12
CA ALA A 227 -9.83 8.22 -3.31
C ALA A 227 -10.05 9.37 -2.31
N ARG A 228 -9.69 9.20 -1.02
CA ARG A 228 -9.77 10.29 -0.02
C ARG A 228 -8.82 11.45 -0.32
N GLU A 229 -7.59 11.16 -0.75
CA GLU A 229 -6.63 12.18 -1.20
C GLU A 229 -7.19 12.99 -2.39
N SER A 230 -7.79 12.31 -3.37
CA SER A 230 -8.37 12.92 -4.57
C SER A 230 -9.66 13.70 -4.30
N ALA A 231 -10.48 13.20 -3.37
CA ALA A 231 -11.71 13.85 -2.93
C ALA A 231 -11.46 15.05 -2.01
N ALA A 232 -10.22 15.33 -1.62
CA ALA A 232 -9.90 16.55 -0.88
C ALA A 232 -10.41 17.77 -1.66
N THR A 233 -11.20 18.62 -1.02
CA THR A 233 -12.00 19.71 -1.60
C THR A 233 -11.27 20.53 -2.68
N LYS A 234 -9.99 20.86 -2.45
CA LYS A 234 -9.20 21.66 -3.41
C LYS A 234 -8.82 20.92 -4.70
N ARG A 235 -8.73 19.58 -4.65
CA ARG A 235 -8.32 18.75 -5.79
C ARG A 235 -9.49 18.49 -6.74
N VAL A 236 -10.72 18.34 -6.23
CA VAL A 236 -11.92 18.06 -7.05
C VAL A 236 -12.28 19.22 -7.98
N LEU A 237 -12.01 20.46 -7.57
CA LEU A 237 -12.33 21.66 -8.38
C LEU A 237 -11.59 21.68 -9.72
N MET A 238 -10.35 21.18 -9.78
CA MET A 238 -9.54 21.22 -11.00
C MET A 238 -10.12 20.31 -12.10
N PRO A 239 -10.39 19.00 -11.87
CA PRO A 239 -11.08 18.14 -12.81
C PRO A 239 -12.46 18.65 -13.21
N MET A 240 -13.25 19.21 -12.28
CA MET A 240 -14.55 19.81 -12.59
C MET A 240 -14.42 20.97 -13.59
N LYS A 241 -13.50 21.92 -13.36
CA LYS A 241 -13.25 23.05 -14.26
C LYS A 241 -12.70 22.60 -15.61
N HIS A 242 -11.81 21.61 -15.59
CA HIS A 242 -11.26 21.03 -16.81
C HIS A 242 -12.37 20.40 -17.66
N ARG A 243 -13.25 19.59 -17.04
CA ARG A 243 -14.38 18.97 -17.72
C ARG A 243 -15.39 19.99 -18.24
N PHE A 244 -15.70 21.02 -17.45
CA PHE A 244 -16.53 22.13 -17.90
C PHE A 244 -15.95 22.79 -19.15
N SER A 245 -14.68 23.16 -19.10
CA SER A 245 -13.99 23.85 -20.20
C SER A 245 -13.92 22.99 -21.45
N GLN A 246 -13.66 21.69 -21.32
CA GLN A 246 -13.71 20.75 -22.45
C GLN A 246 -15.08 20.74 -23.12
N VAL A 247 -16.18 20.60 -22.36
CA VAL A 247 -17.53 20.48 -22.94
C VAL A 247 -18.06 21.82 -23.46
N PHE A 248 -17.74 22.91 -22.75
CA PHE A 248 -18.22 24.25 -23.08
C PHE A 248 -17.44 24.86 -24.27
N ASN A 249 -16.11 24.79 -24.24
CA ASN A 249 -15.26 25.48 -25.21
C ASN A 249 -14.82 24.61 -26.40
N LEU A 250 -15.01 23.29 -26.36
CA LEU A 250 -14.68 22.42 -27.49
C LEU A 250 -15.95 21.94 -28.18
N ASP A 251 -15.87 21.71 -29.49
CA ASP A 251 -16.88 21.00 -30.25
C ASP A 251 -16.68 19.47 -30.15
N LYS A 252 -17.46 18.72 -30.95
CA LYS A 252 -17.41 17.23 -30.96
C LYS A 252 -16.08 16.66 -31.46
N ASN A 253 -15.26 17.45 -32.15
CA ASN A 253 -13.98 17.04 -32.72
C ASN A 253 -12.79 17.54 -31.90
N SER A 254 -13.03 18.03 -30.67
CA SER A 254 -12.03 18.65 -29.80
C SER A 254 -11.41 19.93 -30.39
N THR A 255 -12.09 20.59 -31.32
CA THR A 255 -11.67 21.90 -31.83
C THR A 255 -12.31 23.04 -31.03
N PRO A 256 -11.61 24.17 -30.82
CA PRO A 256 -12.19 25.33 -30.16
C PRO A 256 -13.50 25.74 -30.82
N ARG A 257 -14.57 25.81 -30.03
CA ARG A 257 -15.93 26.07 -30.47
C ARG A 257 -16.02 27.47 -31.05
N VAL A 258 -16.56 27.56 -32.27
CA VAL A 258 -16.96 28.82 -32.87
C VAL A 258 -18.40 29.11 -32.45
N TRP A 259 -18.60 30.24 -31.78
CA TRP A 259 -19.90 30.66 -31.28
C TRP A 259 -20.75 31.27 -32.40
N ASN A 260 -21.92 30.70 -32.64
CA ASN A 260 -22.88 31.18 -33.62
C ASN A 260 -24.20 31.58 -32.94
N PRO A 261 -24.94 32.58 -33.46
CA PRO A 261 -26.21 33.04 -32.87
C PRO A 261 -27.31 31.97 -32.80
N GLU A 262 -27.23 30.92 -33.63
CA GLU A 262 -28.22 29.83 -33.66
C GLU A 262 -27.99 28.76 -32.58
N GLN A 263 -26.87 28.82 -31.86
CA GLN A 263 -26.55 27.84 -30.82
C GLN A 263 -27.28 28.16 -29.51
N ASN A 264 -27.92 27.15 -28.93
CA ASN A 264 -28.52 27.27 -27.61
C ASN A 264 -27.43 27.23 -26.53
N ILE A 265 -26.97 28.41 -26.11
CA ILE A 265 -25.92 28.58 -25.09
C ILE A 265 -26.36 27.94 -23.76
N ASP A 266 -27.63 28.08 -23.39
CA ASP A 266 -28.16 27.50 -22.15
C ASP A 266 -28.11 25.97 -22.14
N GLU A 267 -28.34 25.33 -23.29
CA GLU A 267 -28.20 23.89 -23.45
C GLU A 267 -26.75 23.42 -23.37
N ILE A 268 -25.84 24.15 -24.02
CA ILE A 268 -24.39 23.86 -23.95
C ILE A 268 -23.90 24.01 -22.51
N GLU A 269 -24.30 25.09 -21.82
CA GLU A 269 -23.99 25.29 -20.41
C GLU A 269 -24.54 24.16 -19.55
N ARG A 270 -25.82 23.80 -19.71
CA ARG A 270 -26.46 22.74 -18.92
C ARG A 270 -25.74 21.41 -19.08
N ASN A 271 -25.33 21.08 -20.30
CA ASN A 271 -24.55 19.88 -20.59
C ASN A 271 -23.15 19.93 -19.96
N ALA A 272 -22.45 21.07 -20.02
CA ALA A 272 -21.14 21.25 -19.40
C ALA A 272 -21.20 21.17 -17.87
N LEU A 273 -22.24 21.77 -17.27
CA LEU A 273 -22.52 21.66 -15.84
C LEU A 273 -22.86 20.22 -15.45
N SER A 274 -23.71 19.51 -16.20
CA SER A 274 -24.03 18.10 -15.95
C SER A 274 -22.77 17.22 -16.01
N ALA A 275 -21.91 17.42 -17.01
CA ALA A 275 -20.64 16.69 -17.12
C ALA A 275 -19.70 16.95 -15.94
N SER A 276 -19.67 18.18 -15.42
CA SER A 276 -18.86 18.55 -14.25
C SER A 276 -19.45 18.01 -12.95
N LEU A 277 -20.79 17.95 -12.85
CA LEU A 277 -21.51 17.38 -11.72
C LEU A 277 -21.26 15.89 -11.58
N LYS A 278 -21.15 15.15 -12.70
CA LYS A 278 -20.77 13.73 -12.69
C LYS A 278 -19.42 13.49 -12.00
N ILE A 279 -18.46 14.41 -12.18
CA ILE A 279 -17.17 14.33 -11.48
C ILE A 279 -17.34 14.48 -9.98
N LEU A 280 -18.18 15.43 -9.56
CA LEU A 280 -18.51 15.61 -8.14
C LEU A 280 -19.21 14.37 -7.55
N ALA A 281 -20.14 13.77 -8.29
CA ALA A 281 -20.83 12.54 -7.89
C ALA A 281 -19.86 11.34 -7.78
N VAL A 282 -18.89 11.22 -8.69
CA VAL A 282 -17.82 10.22 -8.64
C VAL A 282 -16.97 10.42 -7.37
N MET A 283 -16.65 11.66 -7.00
CA MET A 283 -15.82 11.99 -5.84
C MET A 283 -16.56 11.97 -4.50
N ALA A 284 -17.89 11.76 -4.49
CA ALA A 284 -18.69 11.81 -3.27
C ALA A 284 -18.61 10.53 -2.42
N ALA A 285 -18.44 9.38 -3.04
CA ALA A 285 -18.43 8.08 -2.36
C ALA A 285 -17.54 7.04 -3.05
N ILE A 286 -17.02 6.11 -2.26
CA ILE A 286 -16.26 4.94 -2.68
C ILE A 286 -17.20 3.86 -3.21
N ARG A 287 -17.00 3.42 -4.47
CA ARG A 287 -17.83 2.42 -5.15
C ARG A 287 -17.04 1.17 -5.55
N LEU A 288 -16.39 0.53 -4.59
CA LEU A 288 -15.60 -0.67 -4.85
C LEU A 288 -16.43 -1.96 -4.99
N ASP A 289 -17.53 -2.06 -4.24
CA ASP A 289 -18.35 -3.29 -4.19
C ASP A 289 -19.57 -3.26 -5.12
N ASN A 290 -19.55 -2.35 -6.12
CA ASN A 290 -20.68 -2.14 -7.04
C ASN A 290 -22.02 -1.87 -6.32
N ILE A 291 -21.96 -1.15 -5.20
CA ILE A 291 -23.15 -0.68 -4.49
C ILE A 291 -23.77 0.44 -5.35
N GLU A 292 -25.04 0.28 -5.70
CA GLU A 292 -25.82 1.32 -6.34
C GLU A 292 -26.15 2.41 -5.32
N ASP A 293 -26.00 3.66 -5.71
CA ASP A 293 -26.35 4.82 -4.89
C ASP A 293 -27.09 5.86 -5.73
N GLN A 294 -27.89 6.67 -5.06
CA GLN A 294 -28.66 7.74 -5.68
C GLN A 294 -27.93 9.09 -5.68
N ILE A 295 -26.61 9.15 -5.41
CA ILE A 295 -25.89 10.42 -5.22
C ILE A 295 -25.95 11.31 -6.45
N GLU A 296 -25.73 10.76 -7.65
CA GLU A 296 -25.80 11.54 -8.89
C GLU A 296 -27.20 12.13 -9.10
N ILE A 297 -28.24 11.35 -8.83
CA ILE A 297 -29.64 11.77 -8.95
C ILE A 297 -29.94 12.91 -7.98
N VAL A 298 -29.59 12.75 -6.69
CA VAL A 298 -29.80 13.76 -5.64
C VAL A 298 -29.02 15.05 -5.95
N LEU A 299 -27.76 14.94 -6.36
CA LEU A 299 -26.96 16.11 -6.74
C LEU A 299 -27.56 16.83 -7.95
N SER A 300 -28.04 16.08 -8.95
CA SER A 300 -28.62 16.67 -10.16
C SER A 300 -29.95 17.39 -9.88
N SER A 301 -30.84 16.79 -9.09
CA SER A 301 -32.14 17.39 -8.77
C SER A 301 -31.97 18.65 -7.91
N SER A 302 -31.06 18.63 -6.92
CA SER A 302 -30.86 19.73 -5.99
C SER A 302 -29.98 20.87 -6.54
N LEU A 303 -28.98 20.59 -7.38
CA LEU A 303 -27.99 21.58 -7.81
C LEU A 303 -28.19 22.13 -9.22
N MET A 304 -28.87 21.39 -10.10
CA MET A 304 -29.15 21.81 -11.48
C MET A 304 -30.57 22.34 -11.70
N GLY A 305 -31.49 22.10 -10.75
CA GLY A 305 -32.85 22.66 -10.77
C GLY A 305 -33.69 22.16 -11.93
N ALA A 306 -34.34 21.00 -11.78
CA ALA A 306 -35.36 20.52 -12.73
C ALA A 306 -36.80 20.68 -12.21
N VAL A 307 -37.00 21.01 -10.93
CA VAL A 307 -38.33 21.18 -10.31
C VAL A 307 -38.25 22.34 -9.32
N PRO A 308 -39.21 23.29 -9.30
CA PRO A 308 -39.34 24.18 -8.15
C PRO A 308 -39.58 23.27 -6.95
N ALA A 309 -38.61 23.22 -6.03
CA ALA A 309 -38.77 22.47 -4.79
C ALA A 309 -40.11 22.91 -4.19
N GLU A 310 -41.02 21.96 -3.94
CA GLU A 310 -42.12 22.22 -3.03
C GLU A 310 -41.49 22.78 -1.75
N ALA A 311 -41.93 23.97 -1.34
CA ALA A 311 -41.25 24.80 -0.35
C ALA A 311 -41.09 24.14 1.04
N ASP A 312 -41.67 22.96 1.25
CA ASP A 312 -41.69 22.19 2.50
C ASP A 312 -40.87 20.89 2.47
N ALA A 313 -40.17 20.55 1.37
CA ALA A 313 -39.29 19.36 1.34
C ALA A 313 -37.95 19.64 2.06
N PRO A 314 -37.48 18.76 2.98
CA PRO A 314 -36.18 18.92 3.63
C PRO A 314 -35.05 18.96 2.59
N ASP A 315 -34.14 19.94 2.68
CA ASP A 315 -32.97 20.04 1.79
C ASP A 315 -32.09 18.78 1.94
N PRO A 316 -32.05 17.88 0.93
CA PRO A 316 -31.28 16.64 1.01
C PRO A 316 -29.77 16.89 1.10
N LEU A 317 -29.30 18.11 0.79
CA LEU A 317 -27.91 18.51 0.90
C LEU A 317 -27.57 19.19 2.24
N ALA A 318 -28.54 19.37 3.14
CA ALA A 318 -28.30 19.88 4.50
C ALA A 318 -27.75 18.80 5.46
N PHE A 319 -27.80 17.52 5.06
CA PHE A 319 -27.33 16.40 5.86
C PHE A 319 -25.82 16.19 5.76
N ASN A 320 -25.22 15.64 6.82
CA ASN A 320 -23.80 15.29 6.87
C ASN A 320 -23.51 13.86 6.39
N THR A 321 -24.54 13.07 6.11
CA THR A 321 -24.46 11.67 5.68
C THR A 321 -25.34 11.42 4.48
N TRP A 322 -24.92 10.50 3.61
CA TRP A 322 -25.75 9.94 2.56
C TRP A 322 -26.60 8.78 3.11
N GLU A 323 -27.85 8.65 2.69
CA GLU A 323 -28.79 7.66 3.22
C GLU A 323 -28.40 6.21 2.86
N GLU A 324 -27.82 5.99 1.69
CA GLU A 324 -27.45 4.65 1.17
C GLU A 324 -25.95 4.35 1.24
N VAL A 325 -25.12 5.29 1.70
CA VAL A 325 -23.65 5.14 1.72
C VAL A 325 -23.14 5.08 3.14
N SER A 326 -22.39 4.01 3.46
CA SER A 326 -21.77 3.87 4.77
C SER A 326 -20.80 5.03 5.07
N PRO A 327 -20.64 5.44 6.34
CA PRO A 327 -19.68 6.48 6.71
C PRO A 327 -18.24 6.22 6.24
N ASN A 328 -17.83 4.94 6.18
CA ASN A 328 -16.51 4.55 5.71
C ASN A 328 -16.33 4.74 4.19
N ALA A 329 -17.41 4.63 3.43
CA ALA A 329 -17.43 4.83 1.98
C ALA A 329 -17.66 6.30 1.59
N THR A 330 -18.13 7.15 2.50
CA THR A 330 -18.31 8.60 2.24
C THR A 330 -16.96 9.30 2.08
N LEU A 331 -16.79 10.00 0.95
CA LEU A 331 -15.61 10.83 0.65
C LEU A 331 -15.92 12.32 0.83
N LEU A 332 -17.06 12.76 0.29
CA LEU A 332 -17.59 14.10 0.46
C LEU A 332 -19.00 14.00 1.03
N THR A 333 -19.27 14.79 2.07
CA THR A 333 -20.62 14.91 2.61
C THR A 333 -21.52 15.72 1.66
N PRO A 334 -22.85 15.61 1.76
CA PRO A 334 -23.77 16.42 0.97
C PRO A 334 -23.51 17.94 1.11
N VAL A 335 -23.24 18.42 2.34
CA VAL A 335 -22.88 19.83 2.59
C VAL A 335 -21.57 20.22 1.89
N GLN A 336 -20.56 19.34 1.90
CA GLN A 336 -19.30 19.60 1.19
C GLN A 336 -19.52 19.64 -0.32
N CYS A 337 -20.36 18.75 -0.88
CA CYS A 337 -20.73 18.77 -2.29
C CYS A 337 -21.42 20.09 -2.67
N LYS A 338 -22.36 20.56 -1.85
CA LYS A 338 -23.05 21.85 -2.05
C LYS A 338 -22.08 23.03 -2.03
N SER A 339 -21.18 23.08 -1.04
CA SER A 339 -20.15 24.13 -0.94
C SER A 339 -19.19 24.12 -2.13
N LEU A 340 -18.72 22.93 -2.53
CA LEU A 340 -17.87 22.75 -3.71
C LEU A 340 -18.56 23.21 -4.99
N TRP A 341 -19.84 22.88 -5.15
CA TRP A 341 -20.62 23.29 -6.30
C TRP A 341 -20.78 24.81 -6.37
N MET A 342 -21.06 25.47 -5.25
CA MET A 342 -21.12 26.94 -5.19
C MET A 342 -19.79 27.58 -5.55
N GLN A 343 -18.67 27.07 -5.02
CA GLN A 343 -17.33 27.56 -5.39
C GLN A 343 -17.05 27.35 -6.88
N PHE A 344 -17.38 26.17 -7.41
CA PHE A 344 -17.23 25.86 -8.82
C PHE A 344 -18.06 26.80 -9.70
N LYS A 345 -19.33 27.07 -9.35
CA LYS A 345 -20.21 28.01 -10.07
C LYS A 345 -19.64 29.43 -10.09
N ALA A 346 -19.04 29.89 -8.99
CA ALA A 346 -18.35 31.18 -8.94
C ALA A 346 -17.12 31.21 -9.86
N ASP A 347 -16.31 30.14 -9.84
CA ASP A 347 -15.08 30.07 -10.64
C ASP A 347 -15.34 29.97 -12.15
N ILE A 348 -16.40 29.28 -12.58
CA ILE A 348 -16.74 29.18 -14.01
C ILE A 348 -17.39 30.45 -14.56
N ALA A 349 -17.96 31.33 -13.71
CA ALA A 349 -18.52 32.60 -14.16
C ALA A 349 -17.46 33.43 -14.90
N TYR A 350 -16.23 33.42 -14.38
CA TYR A 350 -15.08 34.03 -15.03
C TYR A 350 -14.69 33.34 -16.36
N ILE A 351 -14.69 31.99 -16.39
CA ILE A 351 -14.35 31.20 -17.59
C ILE A 351 -15.34 31.48 -18.73
N LYS A 352 -16.64 31.54 -18.42
CA LYS A 352 -17.68 31.87 -19.40
C LYS A 352 -17.51 33.27 -19.96
N LEU A 353 -17.25 34.25 -19.09
CA LEU A 353 -17.11 35.65 -19.48
C LEU A 353 -15.96 35.84 -20.48
N ILE A 354 -14.82 35.19 -20.27
CA ILE A 354 -13.70 35.20 -21.23
C ILE A 354 -14.11 34.52 -22.55
N SER A 355 -14.68 33.32 -22.46
CA SER A 355 -14.98 32.50 -23.64
C SER A 355 -16.02 33.14 -24.57
N ILE A 356 -16.93 33.94 -24.02
CA ILE A 356 -17.95 34.69 -24.77
C ILE A 356 -17.40 36.04 -25.26
N ARG A 357 -16.57 36.74 -24.47
CA ARG A 357 -15.97 38.03 -24.86
C ARG A 357 -15.03 37.90 -26.06
N ASP A 358 -14.31 36.78 -26.15
CA ASP A 358 -13.40 36.51 -27.27
C ASP A 358 -14.15 36.00 -28.52
N ALA A 359 -15.48 35.91 -28.48
CA ALA A 359 -16.33 35.58 -29.63
C ALA A 359 -16.76 36.86 -30.39
N PRO A 360 -16.19 37.14 -31.58
CA PRO A 360 -16.44 38.39 -32.30
C PRO A 360 -17.90 38.59 -32.78
N ALA A 361 -18.74 37.55 -32.73
CA ALA A 361 -20.14 37.59 -33.19
C ALA A 361 -21.17 37.98 -32.11
N LEU A 362 -20.79 37.98 -30.82
CA LEU A 362 -21.73 38.14 -29.68
C LEU A 362 -21.46 39.39 -28.83
N SER A 363 -20.49 40.23 -29.21
CA SER A 363 -20.09 41.41 -28.43
C SER A 363 -21.20 42.48 -28.29
N SER A 364 -22.26 42.43 -29.10
CA SER A 364 -23.39 43.37 -29.04
C SER A 364 -24.45 43.01 -28.01
N GLU A 365 -24.50 41.77 -27.51
CA GLU A 365 -25.48 41.34 -26.49
C GLU A 365 -24.98 41.54 -25.05
N LEU A 366 -23.69 41.84 -24.85
CA LEU A 366 -23.09 42.03 -23.53
C LEU A 366 -23.62 43.24 -22.73
N HIS A 367 -24.24 44.23 -23.37
CA HIS A 367 -24.77 45.41 -22.67
C HIS A 367 -25.94 45.11 -21.72
N ASN A 368 -26.59 43.94 -21.83
CA ASN A 368 -27.69 43.55 -20.96
C ASN A 368 -27.29 42.60 -19.82
N ILE A 369 -26.12 41.96 -19.90
CA ILE A 369 -25.61 41.04 -18.86
C ILE A 369 -24.80 41.79 -17.79
N ASP A 370 -24.16 42.91 -18.17
CA ASP A 370 -23.42 43.76 -17.23
C ASP A 370 -24.30 44.33 -16.11
N ASP A 371 -25.59 44.59 -16.36
CA ASP A 371 -26.50 45.17 -15.34
C ASP A 371 -26.89 44.17 -14.24
N ASP A 372 -27.14 42.89 -14.56
CA ASP A 372 -27.53 41.88 -13.56
C ASP A 372 -26.36 41.43 -12.66
N ILE A 373 -25.13 41.43 -13.19
CA ILE A 373 -23.91 41.07 -12.42
C ILE A 373 -23.48 42.21 -11.49
N VAL A 374 -23.63 43.47 -11.92
CA VAL A 374 -23.33 44.64 -11.08
C VAL A 374 -24.34 44.78 -9.93
N ILE A 375 -25.61 44.44 -10.14
CA ILE A 375 -26.63 44.45 -9.07
C ILE A 375 -26.34 43.38 -8.00
N GLY A 376 -25.88 42.19 -8.39
CA GLY A 376 -25.53 41.11 -7.46
C GLY A 376 -24.33 41.42 -6.55
N ILE A 377 -23.32 42.15 -7.05
CA ILE A 377 -22.13 42.54 -6.27
C ILE A 377 -22.45 43.72 -5.34
N ARG A 378 -23.38 44.62 -5.71
CA ARG A 378 -23.78 45.78 -4.88
C ARG A 378 -24.75 45.41 -3.74
N GLY A 379 -25.58 44.38 -3.92
CA GLY A 379 -26.59 43.94 -2.94
C GLY A 379 -26.04 43.26 -1.68
N HIS A 380 -24.77 42.84 -1.65
CA HIS A 380 -24.13 42.26 -0.46
C HIS A 380 -23.32 43.26 0.38
N GLY A 381 -23.22 44.52 -0.05
CA GLY A 381 -22.43 45.56 0.64
C GLY A 381 -23.19 46.46 1.61
N ASP A 382 -24.52 46.61 1.47
CA ASP A 382 -25.29 47.65 2.17
C ASP A 382 -26.44 47.05 3.00
N SER A 383 -26.10 46.34 4.09
CA SER A 383 -27.08 46.06 5.14
C SER A 383 -26.44 46.05 6.53
N CYS A 384 -25.71 47.12 6.85
CA CYS A 384 -25.29 47.45 8.22
C CYS A 384 -24.98 48.96 8.33
N LYS A 385 -26.01 49.82 8.36
CA LYS A 385 -26.00 51.15 9.00
C LYS A 385 -27.33 51.88 8.79
N ALA A 386 -28.17 51.89 9.82
CA ALA A 386 -28.96 53.07 10.24
C ALA A 386 -29.75 52.73 11.50
N GLY A 387 -29.42 53.41 12.60
CA GLY A 387 -30.11 53.30 13.88
C GLY A 387 -29.43 54.20 14.90
N GLY A 388 -29.40 55.51 14.61
CA GLY A 388 -28.91 56.53 15.52
C GLY A 388 -30.02 56.98 16.48
N GLY A 389 -29.67 57.11 17.76
CA GLY A 389 -30.49 57.71 18.81
C GLY A 389 -29.61 58.22 19.95
N SER A 390 -29.45 59.55 19.96
CA SER A 390 -28.81 60.44 20.94
C SER A 390 -29.09 60.10 22.43
N SER A 391 -28.12 60.24 23.36
CA SER A 391 -27.80 61.45 24.15
C SER A 391 -26.92 61.14 25.37
N ASP A 392 -26.08 62.12 25.75
CA ASP A 392 -25.58 62.49 27.09
C ASP A 392 -24.36 61.81 27.78
N GLU A 393 -23.33 62.66 27.91
CA GLU A 393 -22.50 63.03 29.07
C GLU A 393 -21.85 61.97 29.99
N GLY A 394 -20.54 62.13 30.22
CA GLY A 394 -19.90 61.68 31.46
C GLY A 394 -18.40 61.36 31.43
N SER A 395 -17.57 62.39 31.64
CA SER A 395 -16.18 62.38 32.14
C SER A 395 -15.61 61.10 32.79
N ARG A 396 -14.39 60.70 32.38
CA ARG A 396 -13.16 60.73 33.24
C ARG A 396 -11.95 60.09 32.54
N ALA A 397 -10.82 60.79 32.65
CA ALA A 397 -9.48 60.28 32.36
C ALA A 397 -8.99 59.29 33.44
N SER A 398 -8.10 58.36 33.07
CA SER A 398 -6.89 57.98 33.82
C SER A 398 -6.11 56.85 33.13
N ASP A 399 -4.83 57.14 32.86
CA ASP A 399 -3.61 56.32 32.98
C ASP A 399 -3.60 54.79 32.85
N GLY A 400 -2.58 54.30 32.13
CA GLY A 400 -2.15 52.90 32.21
C GLY A 400 -1.14 52.48 31.13
N SER A 401 0.08 53.04 31.17
CA SER A 401 1.25 52.51 30.46
C SER A 401 1.73 51.22 31.14
N PHE A 402 1.84 50.11 30.41
CA PHE A 402 2.67 48.98 30.82
C PHE A 402 3.38 48.32 29.63
N ASP A 403 4.67 48.11 29.85
CA ASP A 403 5.74 47.66 28.98
C ASP A 403 5.85 46.13 29.09
N GLU A 404 6.13 45.39 28.01
CA GLU A 404 6.82 44.10 28.15
C GLU A 404 7.48 43.58 26.85
N ARG A 405 8.82 43.50 26.92
CA ARG A 405 9.73 42.76 26.04
C ARG A 405 9.86 41.33 26.54
N TYR A 406 9.99 40.35 25.65
CA TYR A 406 10.86 39.15 25.78
C TYR A 406 11.00 38.52 24.38
N ARG A 407 12.09 38.74 23.63
CA ARG A 407 13.44 38.11 23.64
C ARG A 407 13.44 36.64 23.18
N ALA A 408 13.73 36.46 21.89
CA ALA A 408 14.17 35.21 21.28
C ALA A 408 15.71 35.07 21.46
N GLY A 409 16.17 33.86 21.76
CA GLY A 409 17.59 33.50 21.81
C GLY A 409 17.76 32.05 21.39
N GLY A 410 18.21 31.84 20.15
CA GLY A 410 18.67 30.55 19.65
C GLY A 410 20.12 30.32 20.08
N VAL A 411 20.40 29.11 20.55
CA VAL A 411 21.76 28.63 20.84
C VAL A 411 22.11 27.61 19.76
N GLY A 412 23.08 27.97 18.92
CA GLY A 412 23.89 27.02 18.17
C GLY A 412 25.10 26.64 19.00
N ASP A 413 25.54 25.40 18.87
CA ASP A 413 26.74 24.87 19.51
C ASP A 413 27.57 24.12 18.46
N PRO A 414 28.87 24.45 18.31
CA PRO A 414 29.80 23.60 17.60
C PRO A 414 31.06 23.24 18.42
N GLU A 415 31.62 22.08 18.05
CA GLU A 415 33.00 21.60 18.27
C GLU A 415 33.45 21.08 19.65
N ARG A 416 33.80 19.78 19.73
CA ARG A 416 35.18 19.26 19.67
C ARG A 416 35.26 17.76 19.88
#